data_AF-A0A2E6YG79-F1
#
_entry.id   AF-A0A2E6YG79-F1
#
_cell.length_a   1.000
_cell.length_b   1.000
_cell.length_c   1.000
_cell.angle_alpha   90.00
_cell.angle_beta   90.00
_cell.angle_gamma   90.00
#
_symmetry.space_group_name_H-M   'P 1'
#
loop_
_entity.id
_entity.type
_entity.pdbx_description
1 polymer ?
#
loop_
_entity_poly.entity_id
_entity_poly.type
_entity_poly.pdbx_seq_one_letter_code
_entity_poly.pdbx_strand_id
1 'polypeptide(L)'
;MSVTYRWNPEDFSTRIDFAEKNYPSDLFTKLIRTIIPQLLIFCNFILNPINKISHAIGRLLTKLILGLLVLAIFDLIWLLFWLIIIGLSKLWIKFNLLRPLLFIPSIIIIPIANIYILLAPDPHKYKNYWIILKLWPITSIICLPPKEYFDLIKPKIIKPNKTKK
;
A
#
# COMPACT_ATOMS: atom_id res chain seq x y z
N MET A 1 -19.88 -11.08 0.04
CA MET A 1 -18.90 -10.13 -0.53
C MET A 1 -18.47 -9.21 0.60
N SER A 2 -17.39 -9.56 1.33
CA SER A 2 -16.98 -8.79 2.50
C SER A 2 -16.30 -7.52 2.03
N VAL A 3 -17.03 -6.42 2.08
CA VAL A 3 -16.50 -5.07 1.89
C VAL A 3 -15.68 -4.75 3.15
N THR A 4 -14.44 -5.22 3.18
CA THR A 4 -13.44 -4.46 3.92
C THR A 4 -13.19 -3.19 3.13
N TYR A 5 -12.89 -2.10 3.82
CA TYR A 5 -12.40 -0.79 3.35
C TYR A 5 -11.12 -0.88 2.47
N ARG A 6 -10.86 -2.03 1.85
CA ARG A 6 -9.66 -2.50 1.19
C ARG A 6 -10.09 -3.13 -0.15
N TRP A 7 -9.80 -2.42 -1.24
CA TRP A 7 -9.50 -2.92 -2.60
C TRP A 7 -10.40 -4.03 -3.17
N ASN A 8 -11.05 -3.77 -4.31
CA ASN A 8 -11.50 -4.87 -5.16
C ASN A 8 -10.25 -5.48 -5.85
N PRO A 9 -9.86 -6.74 -5.58
CA PRO A 9 -8.65 -7.31 -6.18
C PRO A 9 -8.68 -7.34 -7.72
N GLU A 10 -9.87 -7.27 -8.32
CA GLU A 10 -10.07 -7.27 -9.77
C GLU A 10 -9.58 -6.00 -10.47
N ASP A 11 -9.56 -4.85 -9.79
CA ASP A 11 -9.22 -3.56 -10.41
C ASP A 11 -7.80 -3.06 -10.07
N PHE A 12 -7.06 -3.81 -9.25
CA PHE A 12 -5.75 -3.42 -8.74
C PHE A 12 -4.70 -3.25 -9.86
N SER A 13 -4.65 -4.16 -10.84
CA SER A 13 -3.76 -4.06 -11.99
C SER A 13 -4.05 -2.81 -12.84
N THR A 14 -5.32 -2.52 -13.07
CA THR A 14 -5.76 -1.35 -13.86
C THR A 14 -5.38 -0.04 -13.16
N ARG A 15 -5.43 0.01 -11.82
CA ARG A 15 -4.95 1.16 -11.04
C ARG A 15 -3.45 1.36 -11.16
N ILE A 16 -2.68 0.29 -11.16
CA ILE A 16 -1.22 0.36 -11.35
C ILE A 16 -0.93 0.92 -12.75
N ASP A 17 -1.53 0.37 -13.79
CA ASP A 17 -1.31 0.84 -15.17
C ASP A 17 -1.68 2.31 -15.35
N PHE A 18 -2.80 2.74 -14.76
CA PHE A 18 -3.21 4.14 -14.75
C PHE A 18 -2.20 5.02 -14.00
N ALA A 19 -1.73 4.55 -12.84
CA ALA A 19 -0.77 5.27 -12.02
C ALA A 19 0.63 5.32 -12.67
N GLU A 20 1.03 4.35 -13.49
CA GLU A 20 2.30 4.41 -14.20
C GLU A 20 2.27 5.37 -15.40
N LYS A 21 1.12 5.47 -16.09
CA LYS A 21 0.97 6.32 -17.28
C LYS A 21 0.83 7.80 -16.97
N ASN A 22 0.21 8.16 -15.85
CA ASN A 22 -0.17 9.55 -15.56
C ASN A 22 0.78 10.30 -14.63
N TYR A 23 1.85 9.67 -14.14
CA TYR A 23 2.64 10.19 -13.03
C TYR A 23 4.12 10.34 -13.35
N PRO A 24 4.84 11.17 -12.57
CA PRO A 24 6.08 11.78 -13.04
C PRO A 24 7.20 10.75 -13.18
N SER A 25 7.89 10.81 -14.31
CA SER A 25 9.01 9.92 -14.67
C SER A 25 10.37 10.62 -14.58
N ASP A 26 10.47 11.64 -13.72
CA ASP A 26 11.70 12.39 -13.47
C ASP A 26 12.79 11.53 -12.82
N LEU A 27 14.02 12.05 -12.81
CA LEU A 27 15.20 11.34 -12.29
C LEU A 27 15.01 10.89 -10.83
N PHE A 28 14.47 11.74 -9.95
CA PHE A 28 14.27 11.38 -8.54
C PHE A 28 13.22 10.29 -8.38
N THR A 29 12.12 10.38 -9.12
CA THR A 29 11.08 9.34 -9.10
C THR A 29 11.60 8.00 -9.66
N LYS A 30 12.41 8.01 -10.73
CA LYS A 30 13.06 6.79 -11.25
C LYS A 30 14.03 6.19 -10.23
N LEU A 31 14.85 7.03 -9.60
CA LEU A 31 15.83 6.61 -8.61
C LEU A 31 15.16 6.01 -7.38
N ILE A 32 14.13 6.64 -6.83
CA ILE A 32 13.44 6.11 -5.64
C ILE A 32 12.67 4.81 -5.96
N ARG A 33 12.07 4.69 -7.15
CA ARG A 33 11.45 3.45 -7.64
C ARG A 33 12.45 2.31 -7.86
N THR A 34 13.73 2.61 -7.90
CA THR A 34 14.81 1.61 -8.00
C THR A 34 15.32 1.21 -6.61
N ILE A 35 15.54 2.19 -5.73
CA ILE A 35 16.08 1.99 -4.39
C ILE A 35 15.07 1.34 -3.43
N ILE A 36 13.84 1.85 -3.39
CA ILE A 36 12.82 1.37 -2.43
C ILE A 36 12.59 -0.14 -2.55
N PRO A 37 12.34 -0.72 -3.74
CA PRO A 37 12.16 -2.15 -3.86
C PRO A 37 13.33 -2.98 -3.33
N GLN A 38 14.57 -2.54 -3.60
CA GLN A 38 15.78 -3.24 -3.14
C GLN A 38 15.90 -3.21 -1.62
N LEU A 39 15.67 -2.03 -1.01
CA LEU A 39 15.64 -1.89 0.45
C LEU A 39 14.58 -2.79 1.07
N LEU A 40 13.37 -2.83 0.51
CA LEU A 40 12.29 -3.68 1.01
C LEU A 40 12.62 -5.17 0.90
N ILE A 41 13.23 -5.61 -0.20
CA ILE A 41 13.69 -7.00 -0.38
C ILE A 41 14.73 -7.35 0.69
N PHE A 42 15.69 -6.46 0.92
CA PHE A 42 16.72 -6.66 1.94
C PHE A 42 16.13 -6.74 3.35
N CYS A 43 15.25 -5.82 3.73
CA CYS A 43 14.54 -5.86 5.01
C CYS A 43 13.73 -7.15 5.15
N ASN A 44 13.01 -7.55 4.11
CA ASN A 44 12.20 -8.77 4.12
C ASN A 44 13.05 -10.01 4.31
N PHE A 45 14.22 -10.09 3.66
CA PHE A 45 15.13 -11.21 3.78
C PHE A 45 15.57 -11.41 5.24
N ILE A 46 15.97 -10.32 5.92
CA ILE A 46 16.41 -10.36 7.32
C ILE A 46 15.25 -10.69 8.27
N LEU A 47 14.05 -10.17 8.01
CA LEU A 47 12.91 -10.25 8.93
C LEU A 47 11.99 -11.45 8.72
N ASN A 48 12.16 -12.20 7.62
CA ASN A 48 11.36 -13.37 7.32
C ASN A 48 11.30 -14.43 8.45
N PRO A 49 12.41 -14.78 9.14
CA PRO A 49 12.32 -15.72 10.27
C PRO A 49 11.45 -15.17 11.42
N ILE A 50 11.55 -13.87 11.70
CA ILE A 50 10.78 -13.20 12.76
C ILE A 50 9.29 -13.11 12.38
N ASN A 51 8.98 -12.90 11.10
CA ASN A 51 7.62 -12.84 10.59
C ASN A 51 6.83 -14.13 10.87
N LYS A 52 7.48 -15.31 10.80
CA LYS A 52 6.83 -16.59 11.14
C LYS A 52 6.43 -16.65 12.62
N ILE A 53 7.28 -16.14 13.50
CA ILE A 53 7.03 -16.08 14.95
C ILE A 53 5.87 -15.11 15.23
N SER A 54 5.91 -13.92 14.62
CA SER A 54 4.85 -12.92 14.74
C SER A 54 3.48 -13.48 14.34
N HIS A 55 3.41 -14.26 13.26
CA HIS A 55 2.20 -14.94 12.83
C HIS A 55 1.66 -15.96 13.86
N ALA A 56 2.53 -16.74 14.48
CA ALA A 56 2.13 -17.69 15.52
C ALA A 56 1.58 -16.96 16.75
N ILE A 57 2.24 -15.86 17.15
CA ILE A 57 1.80 -14.99 18.25
C ILE A 57 0.43 -14.36 17.95
N GLY A 58 0.22 -13.84 16.74
CA GLY A 58 -1.07 -13.28 16.31
C GLY A 58 -2.23 -14.28 16.44
N ARG A 59 -2.02 -15.54 16.01
CA ARG A 59 -3.03 -16.60 16.17
C ARG A 59 -3.31 -16.95 17.64
N LEU A 60 -2.29 -16.88 18.49
CA LEU A 60 -2.48 -17.09 19.93
C LEU A 60 -3.28 -15.92 20.55
N LEU A 61 -2.92 -14.69 20.21
CA LEU A 61 -3.60 -13.47 20.66
C LEU A 61 -5.08 -13.47 20.29
N THR A 62 -5.46 -13.94 19.10
CA THR A 62 -6.87 -14.00 18.69
C THR A 62 -7.74 -14.90 19.56
N LYS A 63 -7.15 -15.85 20.30
CA LYS A 63 -7.89 -16.74 21.23
C LYS A 63 -8.13 -16.09 22.59
N LEU A 64 -7.49 -14.96 22.88
CA LEU A 64 -7.56 -14.27 24.16
C LEU A 64 -8.29 -12.94 23.99
N ILE A 65 -9.26 -12.66 24.88
CA ILE A 65 -10.03 -11.41 24.86
C ILE A 65 -9.12 -10.17 24.97
N LEU A 66 -8.13 -10.22 25.89
CA LEU A 66 -7.13 -9.17 26.03
C LEU A 66 -6.25 -9.05 24.76
N GLY A 67 -5.98 -10.17 24.09
CA GLY A 67 -5.22 -10.20 22.85
C GLY A 67 -5.92 -9.46 21.71
N LEU A 68 -7.26 -9.55 21.62
CA LEU A 68 -8.04 -8.79 20.64
C LEU A 68 -7.94 -7.27 20.86
N LEU A 69 -7.94 -6.81 22.11
CA LEU A 69 -7.74 -5.39 22.42
C LEU A 69 -6.34 -4.91 21.99
N VAL A 70 -5.31 -5.72 22.28
CA VAL A 70 -3.93 -5.43 21.86
C VAL A 70 -3.80 -5.37 20.34
N LEU A 71 -4.41 -6.30 19.62
CA LEU A 71 -4.44 -6.31 18.15
C LEU A 71 -5.11 -5.05 17.58
N ALA A 72 -6.22 -4.60 18.18
CA ALA A 72 -6.89 -3.37 17.77
C ALA A 72 -6.01 -2.12 17.94
N ILE A 73 -5.20 -2.06 19.00
CA ILE A 73 -4.24 -0.96 19.21
C ILE A 73 -3.16 -0.97 18.11
N PHE A 74 -2.64 -2.16 17.76
CA PHE A 74 -1.71 -2.28 16.64
C PHE A 74 -2.36 -1.83 15.32
N ASP A 75 -3.59 -2.25 15.02
CA ASP A 75 -4.29 -1.80 13.81
C ASP A 75 -4.48 -0.28 13.76
N LEU A 76 -4.74 0.37 14.89
CA LEU A 76 -4.87 1.83 14.96
C LEU A 76 -3.53 2.53 14.69
N ILE A 77 -2.44 2.03 15.29
CA ILE A 77 -1.08 2.51 15.02
C ILE A 77 -0.76 2.33 13.53
N TRP A 78 -1.11 1.19 12.95
CA TRP A 78 -0.89 0.91 11.53
C TRP A 78 -1.59 1.92 10.62
N LEU A 79 -2.83 2.28 10.95
CA LEU A 79 -3.60 3.27 10.18
C LEU A 79 -2.89 4.63 10.13
N LEU A 80 -2.27 5.05 11.24
CA LEU A 80 -1.48 6.29 11.28
C LEU A 80 -0.28 6.25 10.33
N PHE A 81 0.51 5.16 10.38
CA PHE A 81 1.62 4.97 9.44
C PHE A 81 1.14 4.96 7.99
N TRP A 82 -0.01 4.33 7.73
CA TRP A 82 -0.58 4.26 6.39
C TRP A 82 -0.96 5.65 5.84
N LEU A 83 -1.58 6.49 6.67
CA LEU A 83 -1.91 7.87 6.31
C LEU A 83 -0.65 8.69 5.99
N ILE A 84 0.42 8.52 6.77
CA ILE A 84 1.71 9.19 6.53
C ILE A 84 2.25 8.80 5.16
N ILE A 85 2.30 7.51 4.82
CA ILE A 85 2.83 7.02 3.53
C ILE A 85 2.03 7.56 2.34
N ILE A 86 0.70 7.56 2.44
CA ILE A 86 -0.19 8.13 1.41
C ILE A 86 0.05 9.64 1.29
N GLY A 87 0.17 10.36 2.42
CA GLY A 87 0.46 11.79 2.45
C GLY A 87 1.79 12.14 1.78
N LEU A 88 2.86 11.41 2.11
CA LEU A 88 4.18 11.56 1.49
C LEU A 88 4.14 11.29 -0.01
N SER A 89 3.46 10.22 -0.43
CA SER A 89 3.27 9.93 -1.86
C SER A 89 2.53 11.06 -2.59
N LYS A 90 1.47 11.61 -1.99
CA LYS A 90 0.70 12.71 -2.58
C LYS A 90 1.52 13.99 -2.68
N LEU A 91 2.31 14.30 -1.64
CA LEU A 91 3.21 15.46 -1.63
C LEU A 91 4.31 15.32 -2.70
N TRP A 92 4.88 14.12 -2.84
CA TRP A 92 5.87 13.80 -3.86
C TRP A 92 5.35 14.08 -5.27
N ILE A 93 4.13 13.63 -5.53
CA ILE A 93 3.45 13.81 -6.80
C ILE A 93 3.19 15.29 -7.07
N LYS A 94 2.57 15.98 -6.09
CA LYS A 94 2.09 17.36 -6.25
C LYS A 94 3.22 18.38 -6.38
N PHE A 95 4.30 18.23 -5.61
CA PHE A 95 5.35 19.24 -5.51
C PHE A 95 6.68 18.72 -6.04
N ASN A 96 6.97 19.03 -7.31
CA ASN A 96 8.23 18.62 -7.94
C ASN A 96 9.47 19.18 -7.22
N LEU A 97 9.40 20.44 -6.79
CA LEU A 97 10.53 21.14 -6.15
C LEU A 97 10.88 20.58 -4.76
N LEU A 98 9.91 19.98 -4.06
CA LEU A 98 10.09 19.40 -2.72
C LEU A 98 10.62 17.95 -2.75
N ARG A 99 10.72 17.32 -3.92
CA ARG A 99 11.15 15.91 -4.04
C ARG A 99 12.53 15.61 -3.43
N PRO A 100 13.57 16.44 -3.62
CA PRO A 100 14.86 16.20 -2.97
C PRO A 100 14.75 16.18 -1.45
N LEU A 101 13.92 17.08 -0.88
CA LEU A 101 13.69 17.14 0.56
C LEU A 101 12.86 15.96 1.06
N LEU A 102 11.85 15.53 0.30
CA LEU A 102 11.00 14.39 0.63
C LEU A 102 11.70 13.04 0.44
N PHE A 103 12.85 13.01 -0.24
CA PHE A 103 13.56 11.76 -0.57
C PHE A 103 14.08 11.07 0.69
N ILE A 104 14.74 11.85 1.56
CA ILE A 104 15.31 11.39 2.82
C ILE A 104 14.24 10.79 3.76
N PRO A 105 13.14 11.49 4.11
CA PRO A 105 12.12 10.92 4.97
C PRO A 105 11.45 9.70 4.33
N SER A 106 11.33 9.65 3.00
CA SER A 106 10.72 8.50 2.31
C SER A 106 11.57 7.24 2.43
N ILE A 107 12.90 7.35 2.27
CA ILE A 107 13.83 6.23 2.45
C ILE A 107 13.82 5.69 3.88
N ILE A 108 13.46 6.49 4.87
CA ILE A 108 13.40 6.06 6.27
C ILE A 108 12.02 5.47 6.60
N ILE A 109 10.95 6.20 6.25
CA ILE A 109 9.58 5.85 6.63
C ILE A 109 9.11 4.59 5.92
N ILE A 110 9.46 4.38 4.65
CA ILE A 110 8.98 3.23 3.87
C ILE A 110 9.53 1.91 4.40
N PRO A 111 10.85 1.75 4.66
CA PRO A 111 11.37 0.57 5.34
C PRO A 111 10.77 0.40 6.73
N ILE A 112 10.65 1.45 7.55
CA ILE A 112 10.03 1.33 8.89
C ILE A 112 8.60 0.80 8.77
N ALA A 113 7.80 1.31 7.84
CA ALA A 113 6.46 0.81 7.59
C ALA A 113 6.46 -0.66 7.14
N ASN A 114 7.43 -1.07 6.33
CA ASN A 114 7.57 -2.46 5.92
C ASN A 114 7.98 -3.37 7.08
N ILE A 115 8.91 -2.92 7.93
CA ILE A 115 9.29 -3.62 9.18
C ILE A 115 8.06 -3.76 10.07
N TYR A 116 7.30 -2.69 10.25
CA TYR A 116 6.06 -2.71 11.02
C TYR A 116 5.07 -3.72 10.45
N ILE A 117 4.82 -3.71 9.13
CA ILE A 117 3.95 -4.71 8.49
C ILE A 117 4.45 -6.11 8.84
N LEU A 118 5.74 -6.41 8.66
CA LEU A 118 6.30 -7.73 8.89
C LEU A 118 6.27 -8.17 10.35
N LEU A 119 6.44 -7.26 11.30
CA LEU A 119 6.53 -7.58 12.71
C LEU A 119 5.17 -7.54 13.41
N ALA A 120 4.22 -6.74 12.92
CA ALA A 120 2.88 -6.65 13.49
C ALA A 120 2.22 -8.05 13.51
N PRO A 121 1.74 -8.50 14.69
CA PRO A 121 1.13 -9.82 14.86
C PRO A 121 -0.27 -9.88 14.26
N ASP A 122 -0.39 -9.83 12.94
CA ASP A 122 -1.68 -9.91 12.22
C ASP A 122 -2.04 -11.37 11.85
N PRO A 123 -3.16 -11.93 12.37
CA PRO A 123 -3.64 -13.27 12.04
C PRO A 123 -4.11 -13.39 10.57
N HIS A 124 -4.55 -12.30 9.95
CA HIS A 124 -5.10 -12.22 8.59
C HIS A 124 -4.16 -11.52 7.60
N LYS A 125 -2.87 -11.41 7.95
CA LYS A 125 -1.86 -10.74 7.12
C LYS A 125 -1.91 -11.24 5.68
N TYR A 126 -2.34 -10.39 4.76
CA TYR A 126 -2.34 -10.74 3.35
C TYR A 126 -0.92 -10.67 2.80
N LYS A 127 -0.54 -11.71 2.04
CA LYS A 127 0.79 -11.85 1.45
C LYS A 127 1.18 -10.72 0.52
N ASN A 128 0.29 -9.80 0.14
CA ASN A 128 0.54 -8.79 -0.90
C ASN A 128 0.60 -7.34 -0.41
N TYR A 129 0.45 -7.06 0.89
CA TYR A 129 0.46 -5.66 1.39
C TYR A 129 1.76 -4.90 1.11
N TRP A 130 2.89 -5.59 1.19
CA TRP A 130 4.22 -5.05 0.86
C TRP A 130 4.36 -4.63 -0.62
N ILE A 131 3.54 -5.15 -1.54
CA ILE A 131 3.55 -4.75 -2.95
C ILE A 131 3.19 -3.26 -3.07
N ILE A 132 2.27 -2.77 -2.24
CA ILE A 132 1.88 -1.36 -2.26
C ILE A 132 3.09 -0.50 -1.88
N LEU A 133 3.83 -0.84 -0.82
CA LEU A 133 5.05 -0.10 -0.43
C LEU A 133 6.13 -0.16 -1.51
N LYS A 134 6.25 -1.28 -2.21
CA LYS A 134 7.18 -1.43 -3.35
C LYS A 134 6.86 -0.48 -4.50
N LEU A 135 5.60 -0.10 -4.66
CA LEU A 135 5.12 0.81 -5.71
C LEU A 135 5.16 2.28 -5.27
N TRP A 136 5.77 2.64 -4.15
CA TRP A 136 5.97 4.05 -3.81
C TRP A 136 6.88 4.75 -4.85
N PRO A 137 6.60 5.99 -5.31
CA PRO A 137 5.67 6.99 -4.78
C PRO A 137 4.27 7.01 -5.40
N ILE A 138 3.85 6.00 -6.17
CA ILE A 138 2.51 5.99 -6.78
C ILE A 138 1.42 5.41 -5.86
N THR A 139 1.77 5.08 -4.61
CA THR A 139 0.85 4.47 -3.64
C THR A 139 -0.41 5.27 -3.38
N SER A 140 -0.34 6.60 -3.31
CA SER A 140 -1.52 7.43 -3.05
C SER A 140 -2.59 7.32 -4.14
N ILE A 141 -2.21 6.96 -5.37
CA ILE A 141 -3.12 6.85 -6.53
C ILE A 141 -3.75 5.49 -6.57
N ILE A 142 -2.95 4.46 -6.32
CA ILE A 142 -3.46 3.09 -6.14
C ILE A 142 -4.46 3.11 -4.98
N CYS A 143 -4.11 3.85 -3.92
CA CYS A 143 -4.91 3.90 -2.71
C CYS A 143 -6.15 4.81 -2.82
N LEU A 144 -5.99 5.98 -3.40
CA LEU A 144 -7.03 7.01 -3.53
C LEU A 144 -7.02 7.49 -4.98
N PRO A 145 -7.54 6.67 -5.91
CA PRO A 145 -7.51 7.01 -7.32
C PRO A 145 -8.28 8.32 -7.59
N PRO A 146 -7.76 9.20 -8.45
CA PRO A 146 -8.44 10.44 -8.81
C PRO A 146 -9.73 10.15 -9.58
N LYS A 147 -10.63 11.14 -9.67
CA LYS A 147 -11.91 11.01 -10.39
C LYS A 147 -11.72 10.56 -11.84
N GLU A 148 -10.65 11.02 -12.48
CA GLU A 148 -10.23 10.65 -13.84
C GLU A 148 -10.15 9.13 -14.05
N TYR A 149 -9.64 8.39 -13.06
CA TYR A 149 -9.58 6.92 -13.13
C TYR A 149 -10.99 6.31 -13.23
N PHE A 150 -11.94 6.81 -12.42
CA PHE A 150 -13.32 6.31 -12.43
C PHE A 150 -14.05 6.70 -13.70
N ASP A 151 -13.76 7.85 -14.28
CA ASP A 151 -14.37 8.29 -15.53
C ASP A 151 -13.83 7.50 -16.74
N LEU A 152 -12.62 6.93 -16.66
CA LEU A 152 -12.10 5.97 -17.65
C LEU A 152 -12.72 4.56 -17.55
N ILE A 153 -13.21 4.17 -16.37
CA ILE A 153 -13.79 2.84 -16.13
C ILE A 153 -15.30 2.83 -16.31
N LYS A 154 -15.99 3.92 -15.97
CA LYS A 154 -17.43 4.12 -16.23
C LYS A 154 -17.88 3.80 -17.68
N PRO A 155 -17.15 4.12 -18.76
CA PRO A 155 -17.60 3.78 -20.11
C PRO A 155 -17.68 2.28 -20.40
N LYS A 156 -17.13 1.40 -19.53
CA LYS A 156 -17.28 -0.07 -19.68
C LYS A 156 -18.56 -0.65 -19.07
N ILE A 157 -19.32 0.09 -18.27
CA ILE A 157 -20.45 -0.47 -17.49
C ILE A 157 -21.83 -0.21 -18.13
N ILE A 158 -21.93 0.56 -19.22
CA ILE A 158 -23.24 0.84 -19.86
C ILE A 158 -23.25 0.38 -21.32
N LYS A 159 -23.73 -0.85 -21.52
CA LYS A 159 -24.83 -1.17 -22.44
C LYS A 159 -25.22 -2.65 -22.23
N PRO A 160 -26.23 -2.96 -21.40
CA PRO A 160 -26.96 -4.19 -21.61
C PRO A 160 -27.55 -4.09 -23.02
N ASN A 161 -27.15 -5.03 -23.86
CA ASN A 161 -27.67 -5.20 -25.21
C ASN A 161 -29.18 -5.35 -25.07
N LYS A 162 -29.95 -4.31 -25.41
CA LYS A 162 -31.41 -4.43 -25.55
C LYS A 162 -31.61 -5.37 -26.73
N THR A 163 -31.73 -6.67 -26.44
CA THR A 163 -32.33 -7.64 -27.33
C THR A 163 -33.71 -7.11 -27.71
N LYS A 164 -33.80 -6.55 -28.91
CA LYS A 164 -35.06 -6.44 -29.63
C LYS A 164 -35.56 -7.87 -29.83
N LYS A 165 -36.64 -8.22 -29.15
CA LYS A 165 -37.60 -9.22 -29.61
C LYS A 165 -38.91 -8.48 -29.85
#